data_AF-A0A1U7DDP3-F1
#
_entry.id   AF-A0A1U7DDP3-F1
#
_cell.length_a   1.000
_cell.length_b   1.000
_cell.length_c   1.000
_cell.angle_alpha   90.00
_cell.angle_beta   90.00
_cell.angle_gamma   90.00
#
_symmetry.space_group_name_H-M   'P 1'
#
loop_
_entity.id
_entity.type
_entity.pdbx_description
1 polymer ?
#
loop_
_entity_poly.entity_id
_entity_poly.type
_entity_poly.pdbx_seq_one_letter_code
_entity_poly.pdbx_strand_id
1 'polypeptide(L)'
;MLWLDWSNSANRIIWLGAAGCFLAVFAITMGYFAPSNTALAAKTIPVEQVSGKLDTWLMIHNFRIVLAIAASALGVLAVSR
;
A
#
# COMPACT_ATOMS: atom_id res chain seq x y z
N MET A 1 -19.56 -6.56 15.69
CA MET A 1 -19.59 -6.43 14.22
C MET A 1 -18.53 -7.30 13.54
N LEU A 2 -17.23 -7.21 13.88
CA LEU A 2 -16.19 -8.13 13.34
C LEU A 2 -16.47 -9.64 13.50
N TRP A 3 -17.18 -10.03 14.57
CA TRP A 3 -17.53 -11.44 14.83
C TRP A 3 -18.72 -11.94 13.97
N LEU A 4 -19.64 -11.05 13.57
CA LEU A 4 -20.80 -11.36 12.72
C LEU A 4 -20.40 -11.51 11.24
N ASP A 5 -19.36 -10.80 10.80
CA ASP A 5 -18.84 -10.91 9.43
C ASP A 5 -18.08 -12.21 9.18
N TRP A 6 -17.57 -12.86 10.22
CA TRP A 6 -16.83 -14.11 10.05
C TRP A 6 -17.71 -15.27 9.59
N SER A 7 -19.01 -15.24 9.93
CA SER A 7 -20.00 -16.19 9.42
C SER A 7 -20.43 -15.93 7.97
N ASN A 8 -20.22 -14.72 7.44
CA ASN A 8 -20.53 -14.38 6.06
C ASN A 8 -19.29 -14.49 5.18
N SER A 9 -19.18 -15.59 4.44
CA SER A 9 -18.03 -15.86 3.57
C SER A 9 -17.79 -14.75 2.53
N ALA A 10 -18.85 -14.13 2.01
CA ALA A 10 -18.75 -13.03 1.06
C ALA A 10 -18.19 -11.77 1.72
N ASN A 11 -18.65 -11.41 2.92
CA ASN A 11 -18.13 -10.22 3.60
C ASN A 11 -16.69 -10.39 4.10
N ARG A 12 -16.35 -11.62 4.54
CA ARG A 12 -14.99 -11.98 4.93
C ARG A 12 -13.98 -11.79 3.80
N ILE A 13 -14.33 -12.12 2.56
CA ILE A 13 -13.44 -11.93 1.39
C ILE A 13 -13.13 -10.44 1.17
N ILE A 14 -14.10 -9.55 1.38
CA ILE A 14 -13.92 -8.10 1.22
C ILE A 14 -12.95 -7.57 2.29
N TRP A 15 -13.13 -7.97 3.54
CA TRP A 15 -12.22 -7.64 4.64
C TRP A 15 -10.81 -8.17 4.40
N LEU A 16 -10.66 -9.41 3.92
CA LEU A 16 -9.36 -9.98 3.56
C LEU A 16 -8.72 -9.23 2.39
N GLY A 17 -9.51 -8.77 1.41
CA GLY A 17 -9.04 -7.91 0.34
C GLY A 17 -8.48 -6.59 0.86
N ALA A 18 -9.22 -5.91 1.75
CA ALA A 18 -8.77 -4.66 2.38
C ALA A 18 -7.48 -4.87 3.20
N ALA A 19 -7.42 -5.95 3.99
CA ALA A 19 -6.23 -6.33 4.73
C ALA A 19 -5.04 -6.62 3.81
N GLY A 20 -5.27 -7.29 2.67
CA GLY A 20 -4.27 -7.53 1.64
C GLY A 20 -3.70 -6.23 1.05
N CYS A 21 -4.55 -5.25 0.77
CA CYS A 21 -4.10 -3.92 0.33
C CYS A 21 -3.21 -3.24 1.39
N PHE A 22 -3.58 -3.29 2.66
CA PHE A 22 -2.75 -2.74 3.74
C PHE A 22 -1.40 -3.46 3.87
N LEU A 23 -1.39 -4.79 3.80
CA LEU A 23 -0.15 -5.58 3.83
C LEU A 23 0.75 -5.24 2.65
N ALA A 24 0.20 -5.09 1.44
CA ALA A 24 0.97 -4.68 0.27
C ALA A 24 1.57 -3.28 0.44
N VAL A 25 0.76 -2.30 0.91
CA VAL A 25 1.22 -0.94 1.21
C VAL A 25 2.35 -0.96 2.24
N PHE A 26 2.21 -1.76 3.30
CA PHE A 26 3.22 -1.93 4.35
C PHE A 26 4.52 -2.52 3.79
N ALA A 27 4.41 -3.61 3.03
CA ALA A 27 5.56 -4.28 2.41
C ALA A 27 6.33 -3.35 1.46
N ILE A 28 5.64 -2.59 0.61
CA ILE A 28 6.26 -1.60 -0.27
C ILE A 28 6.92 -0.47 0.54
N THR A 29 6.27 -0.05 1.63
CA THR A 29 6.81 1.01 2.50
C THR A 29 8.10 0.59 3.15
N MET A 30 8.14 -0.61 3.76
CA MET A 30 9.34 -1.10 4.45
C MET A 30 10.42 -1.58 3.47
N GLY A 31 10.02 -2.23 2.38
CA GLY A 31 10.95 -2.84 1.42
C GLY A 31 11.54 -1.87 0.40
N TYR A 32 10.83 -0.80 0.05
CA TYR A 32 11.27 0.14 -0.99
C TYR A 32 11.41 1.58 -0.48
N PHE A 33 10.34 2.14 0.11
CA PHE A 33 10.34 3.57 0.47
C PHE A 33 11.31 3.90 1.61
N ALA A 34 11.30 3.12 2.69
CA ALA A 34 12.19 3.33 3.82
C ALA A 34 13.68 3.32 3.40
N PRO A 35 14.22 2.25 2.76
CA PRO A 35 15.62 2.25 2.36
C PRO A 35 15.95 3.29 1.28
N SER A 36 15.05 3.52 0.32
CA SER A 36 15.29 4.52 -0.74
C SER A 36 15.35 5.94 -0.18
N ASN A 37 14.45 6.30 0.74
CA ASN A 37 14.44 7.61 1.37
C ASN A 37 15.66 7.81 2.28
N THR A 38 16.09 6.77 3.00
CA THR A 38 17.31 6.81 3.79
C THR A 38 18.54 7.05 2.91
N ALA A 39 18.65 6.37 1.76
CA ALA A 39 19.76 6.57 0.82
C ALA A 39 19.75 7.99 0.21
N LEU A 40 18.57 8.51 -0.15
CA LEU A 40 18.42 9.90 -0.61
C LEU A 40 18.83 10.91 0.47
N ALA A 41 18.37 10.72 1.71
CA ALA A 41 18.70 11.59 2.84
C ALA A 41 20.20 11.57 3.17
N ALA A 42 20.82 10.38 3.10
CA ALA A 42 22.25 10.19 3.27
C ALA A 42 23.08 10.66 2.06
N LYS A 43 22.44 11.09 0.96
CA LYS A 43 23.08 11.51 -0.29
C LYS A 43 24.01 10.45 -0.87
N THR A 44 23.68 9.18 -0.70
CA THR A 44 24.48 8.05 -1.21
C THR A 44 24.10 7.65 -2.64
N ILE A 45 23.01 8.21 -3.18
CA ILE A 45 22.62 8.04 -4.57
C ILE A 45 23.40 9.07 -5.42
N PRO A 46 24.15 8.62 -6.45
CA PRO A 46 24.85 9.52 -7.37
C PRO A 46 23.87 10.47 -8.06
N VAL A 47 24.28 11.73 -8.28
CA VAL A 47 23.40 12.81 -8.76
C VAL A 47 22.78 12.45 -10.11
N GLU A 48 23.54 11.82 -11.00
CA GLU A 48 23.10 11.35 -12.31
C GLU A 48 22.02 10.26 -12.25
N GLN A 49 21.87 9.57 -11.10
CA GLN A 49 20.85 8.54 -10.88
C GLN A 49 19.60 9.07 -10.18
N VAL A 50 19.64 10.29 -9.62
CA VAL A 50 18.54 10.85 -8.82
C VAL A 50 17.25 10.95 -9.63
N SER A 51 17.32 11.40 -10.88
CA SER A 51 16.11 11.51 -11.74
C SER A 51 15.44 10.16 -11.94
N GLY A 52 16.18 9.14 -12.37
CA GLY A 52 15.62 7.81 -12.58
C GLY A 52 15.10 7.16 -11.29
N LYS A 53 15.76 7.46 -10.16
CA LYS A 53 15.28 7.03 -8.84
C LYS A 53 13.95 7.71 -8.49
N LEU A 54 13.81 9.01 -8.75
CA LEU A 54 12.58 9.76 -8.53
C LEU A 54 11.43 9.23 -9.40
N ASP A 55 11.69 8.94 -10.68
CA ASP A 55 10.67 8.38 -11.58
C ASP A 55 10.14 7.04 -11.06
N THR A 56 11.05 6.16 -10.65
CA THR A 56 10.69 4.87 -10.04
C THR A 56 9.92 5.06 -8.73
N TRP A 57 10.36 6.01 -7.91
CA TRP A 57 9.72 6.33 -6.64
C TRP A 57 8.28 6.81 -6.84
N LEU A 58 8.06 7.72 -7.80
CA LEU A 58 6.74 8.25 -8.13
C LEU A 58 5.81 7.18 -8.71
N MET A 59 6.34 6.33 -9.59
CA MET A 59 5.58 5.19 -10.13
C MET A 59 5.06 4.27 -9.01
N ILE A 60 5.96 3.86 -8.11
CA ILE A 60 5.59 2.98 -6.98
C ILE A 60 4.66 3.71 -5.99
N HIS A 61 4.84 5.03 -5.83
CA HIS A 61 3.99 5.84 -4.97
C HIS A 61 2.55 5.90 -5.47
N ASN A 62 2.36 6.13 -6.77
CA ASN A 62 1.05 6.11 -7.39
C ASN A 62 0.37 4.74 -7.26
N PHE A 63 1.13 3.65 -7.42
CA PHE A 63 0.60 2.31 -7.15
C PHE A 63 0.13 2.15 -5.70
N ARG A 64 0.88 2.69 -4.72
CA ARG A 64 0.49 2.68 -3.31
C ARG A 64 -0.79 3.49 -3.05
N ILE A 65 -0.98 4.62 -3.75
CA ILE A 65 -2.21 5.41 -3.68
C ILE A 65 -3.41 4.58 -4.17
N VAL A 66 -3.27 3.89 -5.32
CA VAL A 66 -4.33 3.02 -5.84
C VAL A 66 -4.71 1.94 -4.84
N LEU A 67 -3.73 1.30 -4.19
CA LEU A 67 -3.98 0.31 -3.13
C LEU A 67 -4.72 0.91 -1.93
N ALA A 68 -4.37 2.13 -1.50
CA ALA A 68 -5.04 2.81 -0.39
C ALA A 68 -6.50 3.18 -0.73
N ILE A 69 -6.74 3.63 -1.95
CA ILE A 69 -8.11 3.88 -2.46
C ILE A 69 -8.90 2.57 -2.49
N ALA A 70 -8.32 1.48 -3.01
CA ALA A 70 -8.95 0.18 -3.04
C ALA A 70 -9.28 -0.34 -1.63
N ALA A 71 -8.35 -0.23 -0.68
CA ALA A 71 -8.59 -0.60 0.72
C ALA A 71 -9.77 0.18 1.33
N SER A 72 -9.83 1.49 1.07
CA SER A 72 -10.89 2.36 1.56
C SER A 72 -12.26 1.97 0.96
N ALA A 73 -12.31 1.74 -0.35
CA ALA A 73 -13.52 1.29 -1.04
C ALA A 73 -14.00 -0.08 -0.52
N LEU A 74 -13.08 -1.03 -0.35
CA LEU A 74 -13.39 -2.35 0.21
C LEU A 74 -13.90 -2.25 1.65
N GLY A 75 -13.31 -1.39 2.48
CA GLY A 75 -13.80 -1.15 3.85
C GLY A 75 -15.23 -0.60 3.87
N VAL A 76 -15.56 0.38 3.03
CA VAL A 76 -16.92 0.91 2.90
C VAL A 76 -17.89 -0.17 2.41
N LEU A 77 -17.50 -0.94 1.40
CA LEU A 77 -18.31 -2.06 0.88
C LEU A 77 -18.54 -3.16 1.91
N ALA A 78 -17.56 -3.43 2.78
CA ALA A 78 -17.68 -4.45 3.81
C ALA A 78 -18.66 -4.03 4.93
N VAL A 79 -18.65 -2.76 5.31
CA VAL A 79 -19.53 -2.25 6.39
C VAL A 79 -20.96 -1.97 5.91
N SER A 80 -21.16 -1.78 4.61
CA SER A 80 -22.47 -1.52 4.00
C SER A 80 -23.26 -2.80 3.65
N ARG A 81 -22.75 -3.97 3.98
CA ARG A 81 -23.36 -5.29 3.76
C ARG A 81 -23.62 -5.99 5.08
#